data_AF-A0AAU6RTP2-F1
#
_entry.id   AF-A0AAU6RTP2-F1
#
_cell.length_a   1.000
_cell.length_b   1.000
_cell.length_c   1.000
_cell.angle_alpha   90.00
_cell.angle_beta   90.00
_cell.angle_gamma   90.00
#
_symmetry.space_group_name_H-M   'P 1'
#
loop_
_entity.id
_entity.type
_entity.pdbx_description
1 polymer ?
#
loop_
_entity_poly.entity_id
_entity_poly.type
_entity_poly.pdbx_seq_one_letter_code
_entity_poly.pdbx_strand_id
1 'polypeptide(L)'
;MQLKTSLWNKALFRNLSRNIMFLTVINIICTFILVPFSYFMMDVEGTNNISKYIIGSLNTAGLYFFGTMIYAGLSGIFITYFFKGQGASDFIHSLPIKRYCILNTVYLTYFTHVLLNLLINGVITLIFGIKFNGINIEKALIWVLLSLLIHLFIFSLTVLLGLLINNYLSHTVGTIALLISPVIMGTLIYTTHMVLFKGLSEYPTVLLNDITIPVKFMEFVIADRYHFVYLVVVFVISIVMIALSYYAYMRRKNERINEPYANQFIYLIIYFIMLFIATMLGGLIFSSLFSEMKIISLIIYAIAFTVAFILMEMISQKSARITFDKRLYITSFAIVATALMLVFISGYMREQFIPDKKEISSVATTFEDDNQMYMNQSLLNDTKVSNQAFIDSVVDAHKQLKNTKKGVYNNDVAIRTIHIQYIMNNGRVVDRNYEVFEKDYDNYIKRVNTEDNMKALVTALDLSKHKKDQISITHEVNNDSFTGDSMNNKQKEKLIKVLETSIKERSFNSNLEAGKTKYSITFDYEHMKSNGMVTESGSYDVPISIYDTKLIQFLIDEEIISEPSDVLKDGNVYELPRKTSFEHVRNIETINEVKGAKKIDRKEFKRMVNAQQIDSKGQRIFVIDSPEKSFIFIK
;
A
#
# COMPACT_ATOMS: atom_id res chain seq x y z
N MET A 1 58.48 30.37 -13.22
CA MET A 1 57.07 30.71 -12.90
C MET A 1 56.15 29.80 -13.68
N GLN A 2 55.62 28.75 -13.06
CA GLN A 2 54.49 28.01 -13.64
C GLN A 2 53.61 27.49 -12.51
N LEU A 3 52.34 27.88 -12.53
CA LEU A 3 51.20 26.98 -12.42
C LEU A 3 49.95 27.78 -12.78
N LYS A 4 49.48 27.59 -14.01
CA LYS A 4 48.10 27.88 -14.39
C LYS A 4 47.21 27.20 -13.34
N THR A 5 46.30 27.94 -12.72
CA THR A 5 45.35 27.43 -11.73
C THR A 5 44.45 26.37 -12.37
N SER A 6 44.93 25.12 -12.40
CA SER A 6 44.17 23.94 -12.78
C SER A 6 42.98 23.77 -11.82
N LEU A 7 41.81 23.47 -12.37
CA LEU A 7 40.61 23.10 -11.61
C LEU A 7 40.79 21.78 -10.82
N TRP A 8 41.89 21.06 -11.09
CA TRP A 8 42.18 19.73 -10.57
C TRP A 8 43.52 19.70 -9.82
N ASN A 9 43.50 19.18 -8.59
CA ASN A 9 44.69 18.88 -7.80
C ASN A 9 44.84 17.36 -7.65
N LYS A 10 45.84 16.79 -8.33
CA LYS A 10 46.12 15.34 -8.36
C LYS A 10 46.42 14.76 -6.97
N ALA A 11 47.12 15.50 -6.11
CA ALA A 11 47.47 15.02 -4.77
C ALA A 11 46.23 14.94 -3.86
N LEU A 12 45.38 15.97 -3.90
CA LEU A 12 44.11 15.99 -3.18
C LEU A 12 43.17 14.88 -3.68
N PHE A 13 43.04 14.73 -5.00
CA PHE A 13 42.26 13.65 -5.60
C PHE A 13 42.69 12.27 -5.11
N ARG A 14 44.01 12.00 -5.09
CA ARG A 14 44.55 10.72 -4.59
C ARG A 14 44.26 10.51 -3.11
N ASN A 15 44.35 11.56 -2.30
CA ASN A 15 44.04 11.50 -0.87
C ASN A 15 42.55 11.17 -0.64
N LEU A 16 41.65 11.92 -1.29
CA LEU A 16 40.20 11.70 -1.19
C LEU A 16 39.80 10.33 -1.75
N SER A 17 40.43 9.88 -2.84
CA SER A 17 40.17 8.57 -3.44
C SER A 17 40.52 7.44 -2.47
N ARG A 18 41.67 7.51 -1.78
CA ARG A 18 42.05 6.52 -0.76
C ARG A 18 41.02 6.40 0.36
N ASN A 19 40.41 7.51 0.79
CA ASN A 19 39.42 7.51 1.87
C ASN A 19 38.13 6.74 1.52
N ILE A 20 37.73 6.70 0.25
CA ILE A 20 36.51 6.00 -0.20
C ILE A 20 36.79 4.76 -1.05
N MET A 21 38.06 4.35 -1.16
CA MET A 21 38.47 3.23 -2.01
C MET A 21 37.86 1.91 -1.54
N PHE A 22 37.82 1.67 -0.22
CA PHE A 22 37.22 0.45 0.34
C PHE A 22 35.72 0.34 0.01
N LEU A 23 34.96 1.45 0.12
CA LEU A 23 33.55 1.50 -0.28
C LEU A 23 33.38 1.23 -1.77
N THR A 24 34.32 1.71 -2.60
CA THR A 24 34.27 1.54 -4.06
C THR A 24 34.48 0.08 -4.44
N VAL A 25 35.41 -0.62 -3.78
CA VAL A 25 35.62 -2.07 -3.97
C VAL A 25 34.36 -2.85 -3.58
N ILE A 26 33.77 -2.54 -2.42
CA ILE A 26 32.51 -3.17 -1.99
C ILE A 26 31.40 -2.91 -3.02
N ASN A 27 31.26 -1.67 -3.50
CA ASN A 27 30.24 -1.29 -4.47
C ASN A 27 30.41 -2.05 -5.80
N ILE A 28 31.65 -2.25 -6.27
CA ILE A 28 31.95 -3.03 -7.48
C ILE A 28 31.49 -4.47 -7.32
N ILE A 29 31.81 -5.11 -6.19
CA ILE A 29 31.44 -6.50 -5.89
C ILE A 29 29.91 -6.62 -5.78
N CYS A 30 29.26 -5.76 -5.00
CA CYS A 30 27.80 -5.77 -4.87
C CYS A 30 27.10 -5.52 -6.20
N THR A 31 27.59 -4.58 -7.01
CA THR A 31 27.04 -4.31 -8.35
C THR A 31 27.21 -5.53 -9.26
N PHE A 32 28.36 -6.21 -9.23
CA PHE A 32 28.59 -7.42 -9.99
C PHE A 32 27.57 -8.53 -9.65
N ILE A 33 27.34 -8.75 -8.36
CA ILE A 33 26.39 -9.75 -7.86
C ILE A 33 24.96 -9.39 -8.28
N LEU A 34 24.57 -8.12 -8.14
CA LEU A 34 23.18 -7.70 -8.31
C LEU A 34 22.79 -7.42 -9.76
N VAL A 35 23.74 -7.15 -10.66
CA VAL A 35 23.47 -6.80 -12.07
C VAL A 35 24.00 -7.89 -13.02
N PRO A 36 25.30 -8.03 -13.34
CA PRO A 36 25.76 -9.10 -14.23
C PRO A 36 25.40 -10.52 -13.75
N PHE A 37 25.66 -10.86 -12.49
CA PHE A 37 25.43 -12.22 -11.98
C PHE A 37 23.94 -12.55 -11.83
N SER A 38 23.06 -11.53 -11.76
CA SER A 38 21.61 -11.76 -11.73
C SER A 38 21.09 -12.49 -12.97
N TYR A 39 21.73 -12.31 -14.14
CA TYR A 39 21.38 -13.05 -15.36
C TYR A 39 21.68 -14.55 -15.25
N PHE A 40 22.76 -14.92 -14.57
CA PHE A 40 23.06 -16.34 -14.31
C PHE A 40 22.05 -16.96 -13.34
N MET A 41 21.66 -16.23 -12.29
CA MET A 41 20.64 -16.70 -11.34
C MET A 41 19.31 -16.95 -12.04
N MET A 42 18.90 -16.03 -12.94
CA MET A 42 17.68 -16.18 -13.73
C MET A 42 17.71 -17.40 -14.68
N ASP A 43 18.85 -17.65 -15.35
CA ASP A 43 19.04 -18.82 -16.23
C ASP A 43 18.91 -20.14 -15.45
N VAL A 44 19.45 -20.18 -14.23
CA VAL A 44 19.39 -21.35 -13.34
C VAL A 44 17.97 -21.55 -12.78
N GLU A 45 17.29 -20.47 -12.39
CA GLU A 45 15.92 -20.52 -11.86
C GLU A 45 14.85 -20.71 -12.96
N GLY A 46 15.19 -20.51 -14.23
CA GLY A 46 14.25 -20.55 -15.35
C GLY A 46 13.25 -19.39 -15.36
N THR A 47 13.59 -18.25 -14.75
CA THR A 47 12.70 -17.09 -14.61
C THR A 47 12.97 -16.03 -15.69
N ASN A 48 11.91 -15.43 -16.24
CA ASN A 48 11.99 -14.43 -17.32
C ASN A 48 11.63 -13.00 -16.87
N ASN A 49 12.03 -12.60 -15.65
CA ASN A 49 11.75 -11.27 -15.08
C ASN A 49 12.80 -10.21 -15.49
N ILE A 50 13.06 -10.08 -16.80
CA ILE A 50 14.02 -9.09 -17.32
C ILE A 50 13.32 -7.74 -17.46
N SER A 51 13.96 -6.66 -16.98
CA SER A 51 13.42 -5.31 -17.18
C SER A 51 13.32 -4.93 -18.65
N LYS A 52 12.26 -4.19 -19.01
CA LYS A 52 12.07 -3.60 -20.33
C LYS A 52 13.06 -2.47 -20.60
N TYR A 53 13.42 -1.69 -19.59
CA TYR A 53 14.19 -0.44 -19.78
C TYR A 53 15.64 -0.50 -19.32
N ILE A 54 15.98 -1.31 -18.31
CA ILE A 54 17.33 -1.37 -17.73
C ILE A 54 17.95 -2.76 -17.85
N ILE A 55 19.27 -2.84 -17.67
CA ILE A 55 19.96 -4.13 -17.53
C ILE A 55 19.80 -4.68 -16.11
N GLY A 56 19.62 -6.00 -16.01
CA GLY A 56 19.50 -6.75 -14.76
C GLY A 56 18.11 -7.35 -14.57
N SER A 57 17.99 -8.18 -13.54
CA SER A 57 16.71 -8.73 -13.09
C SER A 57 15.86 -7.67 -12.37
N LEU A 58 14.54 -7.66 -12.58
CA LEU A 58 13.62 -6.84 -11.78
C LEU A 58 13.68 -7.21 -10.29
N ASN A 59 13.93 -8.48 -9.96
CA ASN A 59 14.00 -8.96 -8.58
C ASN A 59 15.19 -8.36 -7.82
N THR A 60 16.32 -8.16 -8.50
CA THR A 60 17.55 -7.61 -7.89
C THR A 60 17.70 -6.10 -8.08
N ALA A 61 16.99 -5.51 -9.04
CA ALA A 61 17.10 -4.09 -9.36
C ALA A 61 16.80 -3.19 -8.17
N GLY A 62 15.75 -3.49 -7.39
CA GLY A 62 15.45 -2.73 -6.17
C GLY A 62 16.62 -2.76 -5.17
N LEU A 63 17.15 -3.95 -4.89
CA LEU A 63 18.28 -4.10 -3.97
C LEU A 63 19.56 -3.40 -4.48
N TYR A 64 19.81 -3.44 -5.79
CA TYR A 64 20.91 -2.71 -6.42
C TYR A 64 20.78 -1.21 -6.17
N PHE A 65 19.64 -0.60 -6.50
CA PHE A 65 19.47 0.84 -6.34
C PHE A 65 19.48 1.27 -4.87
N PHE A 66 18.88 0.48 -3.98
CA PHE A 66 19.01 0.69 -2.54
C PHE A 66 20.48 0.69 -2.08
N GLY A 67 21.26 -0.29 -2.53
CA GLY A 67 22.71 -0.36 -2.29
C GLY A 67 23.47 0.84 -2.84
N THR A 68 23.12 1.32 -4.04
CA THR A 68 23.75 2.52 -4.62
C THR A 68 23.48 3.79 -3.81
N MET A 69 22.27 3.94 -3.27
CA MET A 69 21.92 5.07 -2.40
C MET A 69 22.74 5.02 -1.10
N ILE A 70 22.90 3.85 -0.49
CA ILE A 70 23.75 3.66 0.69
C ILE A 70 25.21 4.01 0.37
N TYR A 71 25.73 3.50 -0.75
CA TYR A 71 27.09 3.80 -1.20
C TYR A 71 27.30 5.30 -1.40
N ALA A 72 26.33 5.99 -2.03
CA ALA A 72 26.38 7.42 -2.25
C ALA A 72 26.41 8.22 -0.94
N GLY A 73 25.51 7.90 0.00
CA GLY A 73 25.45 8.55 1.30
C GLY A 73 26.72 8.32 2.12
N LEU A 74 27.18 7.07 2.24
CA LEU A 74 28.42 6.77 2.95
C LEU A 74 29.62 7.47 2.30
N SER A 75 29.77 7.39 0.99
CA SER A 75 30.87 8.07 0.28
C SER A 75 30.87 9.57 0.52
N GLY A 76 29.70 10.21 0.51
CA GLY A 76 29.55 11.63 0.86
C GLY A 76 30.00 11.93 2.28
N ILE A 77 29.67 11.09 3.25
CA ILE A 77 30.08 11.23 4.65
C ILE A 77 31.61 11.08 4.82
N PHE A 78 32.21 10.06 4.21
CA PHE A 78 33.63 9.75 4.34
C PHE A 78 34.52 10.71 3.54
N ILE A 79 34.15 11.08 2.32
CA ILE A 79 34.98 12.00 1.51
C ILE A 79 35.04 13.40 2.12
N THR A 80 34.00 13.80 2.84
CA THR A 80 33.89 15.08 3.56
C THR A 80 34.41 15.01 5.00
N TYR A 81 35.34 14.09 5.30
CA TYR A 81 35.91 13.91 6.64
C TYR A 81 36.47 15.22 7.24
N PHE A 82 37.06 16.06 6.38
CA PHE A 82 37.69 17.32 6.76
C PHE A 82 36.69 18.41 7.20
N PHE A 83 35.38 18.22 7.01
CA PHE A 83 34.35 19.09 7.59
C PHE A 83 34.10 18.83 9.09
N LYS A 84 34.62 17.71 9.62
CA LYS A 84 34.20 17.16 10.93
C LYS A 84 35.32 17.14 11.96
N GLY A 85 36.55 17.47 11.56
CA GLY A 85 37.72 17.43 12.42
C GLY A 85 38.67 18.59 12.16
N GLN A 86 39.08 19.26 13.23
CA GLN A 86 39.94 20.44 13.17
C GLN A 86 41.25 20.16 12.45
N GLY A 87 42.01 19.13 12.86
CA GLY A 87 43.31 18.82 12.23
C GLY A 87 43.20 18.49 10.74
N ALA A 88 42.13 17.82 10.31
CA ALA A 88 41.88 17.54 8.91
C ALA A 88 41.50 18.80 8.11
N SER A 89 40.71 19.69 8.69
CA SER A 89 40.37 20.99 8.11
C SER A 89 41.61 21.87 7.96
N ASP A 90 42.41 21.99 9.02
CA ASP A 90 43.62 22.81 9.03
C ASP A 90 44.63 22.31 8.00
N PHE A 91 44.81 20.98 7.90
CA PHE A 91 45.62 20.38 6.86
C PHE A 91 45.12 20.78 5.46
N ILE A 92 43.85 20.55 5.14
CA ILE A 92 43.28 20.84 3.81
C ILE A 92 43.33 22.33 3.48
N HIS A 93 43.09 23.20 4.45
CA HIS A 93 43.04 24.65 4.26
C HIS A 93 44.41 25.35 4.36
N SER A 94 45.45 24.66 4.83
CA SER A 94 46.84 25.12 4.73
C SER A 94 47.45 24.93 3.33
N LEU A 95 46.84 24.07 2.50
CA LEU A 95 47.27 23.87 1.12
C LEU A 95 46.97 25.13 0.29
N PRO A 96 47.81 25.49 -0.69
CA PRO A 96 47.58 26.63 -1.59
C PRO A 96 46.51 26.29 -2.64
N ILE A 97 45.32 25.88 -2.21
CA ILE A 97 44.18 25.43 -3.03
C ILE A 97 42.96 26.26 -2.65
N LYS A 98 42.29 26.82 -3.66
CA LYS A 98 41.05 27.58 -3.45
C LYS A 98 39.90 26.64 -3.04
N ARG A 99 38.97 27.12 -2.20
CA ARG A 99 37.82 26.34 -1.70
C ARG A 99 36.99 25.70 -2.82
N TYR A 100 36.71 26.41 -3.90
CA TYR A 100 35.93 25.81 -5.00
C TYR A 100 36.68 24.65 -5.68
N CYS A 101 38.03 24.70 -5.75
CA CYS A 101 38.83 23.58 -6.26
C CYS A 101 38.76 22.37 -5.34
N ILE A 102 38.71 22.57 -4.02
CA ILE A 102 38.54 21.47 -3.04
C ILE A 102 37.20 20.78 -3.29
N LEU A 103 36.11 21.54 -3.37
CA LEU A 103 34.78 20.99 -3.58
C LEU A 103 34.63 20.34 -4.97
N ASN A 104 35.19 20.93 -6.02
CA ASN A 104 35.30 20.29 -7.34
C ASN A 104 36.01 18.94 -7.25
N THR A 105 37.10 18.86 -6.48
CA THR A 105 37.84 17.61 -6.32
C THR A 105 37.02 16.57 -5.56
N VAL A 106 36.22 16.96 -4.56
CA VAL A 106 35.28 16.07 -3.86
C VAL A 106 34.27 15.43 -4.83
N TYR A 107 33.57 16.25 -5.62
CA TYR A 107 32.61 15.75 -6.61
C TYR A 107 33.30 14.90 -7.68
N LEU A 108 34.43 15.36 -8.23
CA LEU A 108 35.17 14.64 -9.26
C LEU A 108 35.67 13.28 -8.77
N THR A 109 36.22 13.20 -7.56
CA THR A 109 36.69 11.94 -6.98
C THR A 109 35.55 10.94 -6.83
N TYR A 110 34.40 11.36 -6.30
CA TYR A 110 33.26 10.48 -6.16
C TYR A 110 32.73 10.00 -7.52
N PHE A 111 32.46 10.91 -8.46
CA PHE A 111 31.93 10.53 -9.77
C PHE A 111 32.91 9.70 -10.59
N THR A 112 34.23 9.85 -10.40
CA THR A 112 35.21 8.97 -11.03
C THR A 112 35.08 7.54 -10.52
N HIS A 113 34.89 7.34 -9.21
CA HIS A 113 34.69 6.01 -8.63
C HIS A 113 33.35 5.38 -9.02
N VAL A 114 32.29 6.18 -9.07
CA VAL A 114 30.97 5.73 -9.57
C VAL A 114 31.10 5.29 -11.02
N LEU A 115 31.68 6.13 -11.88
CA LEU A 115 31.85 5.82 -13.29
C LEU A 115 32.73 4.59 -13.49
N LEU A 116 33.80 4.43 -12.72
CA LEU A 116 34.63 3.22 -12.74
C LEU A 116 33.81 1.96 -12.45
N ASN A 117 32.99 1.97 -11.39
CA ASN A 117 32.11 0.85 -11.07
C ASN A 117 31.13 0.54 -12.21
N LEU A 118 30.41 1.57 -12.68
CA LEU A 118 29.39 1.42 -13.71
C LEU A 118 29.97 0.94 -15.04
N LEU A 119 31.17 1.40 -15.42
CA LEU A 119 31.83 0.96 -16.65
C LEU A 119 32.32 -0.48 -16.53
N ILE A 120 32.97 -0.86 -15.43
CA ILE A 120 33.43 -2.24 -15.22
C ILE A 120 32.24 -3.20 -15.30
N ASN A 121 31.21 -2.96 -14.50
CA ASN A 121 30.04 -3.84 -14.45
C ASN A 121 29.18 -3.76 -15.71
N GLY A 122 29.10 -2.59 -16.36
CA GLY A 122 28.44 -2.42 -17.65
C GLY A 122 29.11 -3.24 -18.75
N VAL A 123 30.44 -3.18 -18.88
CA VAL A 123 31.20 -3.98 -19.86
C VAL A 123 31.07 -5.48 -19.58
N ILE A 124 31.20 -5.91 -18.32
CA ILE A 124 31.00 -7.31 -17.94
C ILE A 124 29.60 -7.79 -18.34
N THR A 125 28.56 -6.98 -18.07
CA THR A 125 27.19 -7.33 -18.44
C THR A 125 27.01 -7.42 -19.96
N LEU A 126 27.63 -6.52 -20.73
CA LEU A 126 27.57 -6.57 -22.19
C LEU A 126 28.26 -7.82 -22.75
N ILE A 127 29.36 -8.28 -22.13
CA ILE A 127 30.01 -9.56 -22.50
C ILE A 127 29.05 -10.74 -22.26
N PHE A 128 28.29 -10.73 -21.15
CA PHE A 128 27.27 -11.74 -20.89
C PHE A 128 26.11 -11.70 -21.91
N GLY A 129 25.89 -10.55 -22.56
CA GLY A 129 24.96 -10.39 -23.67
C GLY A 129 25.25 -11.26 -24.89
N ILE A 130 26.44 -11.87 -24.98
CA ILE A 130 26.73 -12.89 -26.01
C ILE A 130 25.94 -14.18 -25.75
N LYS A 131 25.70 -14.53 -24.48
CA LYS A 131 24.98 -15.76 -24.08
C LYS A 131 23.50 -15.50 -23.81
N PHE A 132 23.17 -14.38 -23.16
CA PHE A 132 21.82 -14.11 -22.66
C PHE A 132 21.09 -13.10 -23.54
N ASN A 133 19.92 -13.49 -24.03
CA ASN A 133 19.01 -12.61 -24.75
C ASN A 133 18.43 -11.53 -23.81
N GLY A 134 18.21 -10.33 -24.35
CA GLY A 134 17.61 -9.21 -23.60
C GLY A 134 18.59 -8.17 -23.04
N ILE A 135 19.90 -8.41 -23.20
CA ILE A 135 20.99 -7.45 -22.92
C ILE A 135 21.23 -6.60 -24.17
N ASN A 136 21.05 -5.28 -24.06
CA ASN A 136 21.30 -4.33 -25.14
C ASN A 136 22.09 -3.13 -24.60
N ILE A 137 22.92 -2.52 -25.46
CA ILE A 137 23.68 -1.31 -25.14
C ILE A 137 22.76 -0.15 -24.74
N GLU A 138 21.58 -0.04 -25.34
CA GLU A 138 20.58 0.97 -24.97
C GLU A 138 20.16 0.83 -23.50
N LYS A 139 19.77 -0.37 -23.07
CA LYS A 139 19.40 -0.65 -21.68
C LYS A 139 20.55 -0.41 -20.72
N ALA A 140 21.78 -0.72 -21.14
CA ALA A 140 22.98 -0.48 -20.33
C ALA A 140 23.22 1.03 -20.15
N LEU A 141 23.04 1.83 -21.20
CA LEU A 141 23.14 3.29 -21.12
C LEU A 141 22.05 3.89 -20.23
N ILE A 142 20.80 3.43 -20.36
CA ILE A 142 19.70 3.87 -19.49
C ILE A 142 20.00 3.55 -18.03
N TRP A 143 20.46 2.33 -17.73
CA TRP A 143 20.90 1.95 -16.38
C TRP A 143 22.01 2.84 -15.84
N VAL A 144 23.06 3.11 -16.63
CA VAL A 144 24.15 4.03 -16.24
C VAL A 144 23.60 5.42 -15.94
N LEU A 145 22.72 5.96 -16.77
CA LEU A 145 22.13 7.29 -16.59
C LEU A 145 21.28 7.38 -15.32
N LEU A 146 20.42 6.39 -15.09
CA LEU A 146 19.59 6.32 -13.87
C LEU A 146 20.45 6.16 -12.61
N SER A 147 21.47 5.32 -12.66
CA SER A 147 22.43 5.16 -11.57
C SER A 147 23.18 6.46 -11.30
N LEU A 148 23.68 7.15 -12.32
CA LEU A 148 24.35 8.44 -12.14
C LEU A 148 23.41 9.50 -11.55
N LEU A 149 22.15 9.54 -11.98
CA LEU A 149 21.15 10.47 -11.48
C LEU A 149 20.90 10.29 -9.97
N ILE A 150 20.69 9.06 -9.52
CA ILE A 150 20.44 8.82 -8.09
C ILE A 150 21.71 9.02 -7.25
N HIS A 151 22.89 8.64 -7.76
CA HIS A 151 24.17 8.96 -7.11
C HIS A 151 24.34 10.48 -6.98
N LEU A 152 24.03 11.24 -8.03
CA LEU A 152 24.08 12.70 -8.03
C LEU A 152 23.15 13.30 -6.97
N PHE A 153 21.90 12.85 -6.90
CA PHE A 153 20.94 13.33 -5.92
C PHE A 153 21.40 13.06 -4.48
N ILE A 154 21.65 11.78 -4.14
CA ILE A 154 21.98 11.37 -2.78
C ILE A 154 23.30 12.01 -2.34
N PHE A 155 24.34 11.93 -3.17
CA PHE A 155 25.66 12.48 -2.84
C PHE A 155 25.62 14.00 -2.66
N SER A 156 24.90 14.72 -3.52
CA SER A 156 24.81 16.18 -3.40
C SER A 156 24.08 16.61 -2.14
N LEU A 157 23.00 15.91 -1.76
CA LEU A 157 22.33 16.15 -0.48
C LEU A 157 23.27 15.86 0.68
N THR A 158 23.96 14.71 0.67
CA THR A 158 24.91 14.36 1.73
C THR A 158 26.03 15.39 1.85
N VAL A 159 26.64 15.84 0.75
CA VAL A 159 27.67 16.87 0.79
C VAL A 159 27.12 18.18 1.34
N LEU A 160 25.91 18.58 0.93
CA LEU A 160 25.23 19.76 1.47
C LEU A 160 25.02 19.65 2.98
N LEU A 161 24.54 18.51 3.47
CA LEU A 161 24.35 18.28 4.91
C LEU A 161 25.69 18.22 5.66
N GLY A 162 26.74 17.66 5.08
CA GLY A 162 28.08 17.62 5.65
C GLY A 162 28.71 19.00 5.79
N LEU A 163 28.30 19.97 4.98
CA LEU A 163 28.70 21.37 5.15
C LEU A 163 28.05 22.04 6.37
N LEU A 164 26.93 21.48 6.83
CA LEU A 164 26.08 22.03 7.88
C LEU A 164 26.30 21.31 9.21
N ILE A 165 26.72 20.04 9.17
CA ILE A 165 26.88 19.15 10.32
C ILE A 165 28.35 18.73 10.46
N ASN A 166 28.96 19.05 11.62
CA ASN A 166 30.37 18.80 11.90
C ASN A 166 30.61 17.50 12.71
N ASN A 167 29.56 16.69 12.92
CA ASN A 167 29.63 15.41 13.62
C ASN A 167 29.32 14.25 12.66
N TYR A 168 30.10 13.18 12.68
CA TYR A 168 29.86 11.99 11.87
C TYR A 168 28.49 11.37 12.16
N LEU A 169 28.16 11.14 13.43
CA LEU A 169 26.92 10.46 13.79
C LEU A 169 25.69 11.29 13.39
N SER A 170 25.67 12.59 13.72
CA SER A 170 24.61 13.50 13.30
C SER A 170 24.51 13.62 11.78
N HIS A 171 25.64 13.59 11.07
CA HIS A 171 25.64 13.68 9.61
C HIS A 171 25.02 12.42 8.99
N THR A 172 25.36 11.23 9.50
CA THR A 172 24.79 9.97 9.06
C THR A 172 23.29 9.90 9.35
N VAL A 173 22.89 10.09 10.62
CA VAL A 173 21.49 10.01 11.04
C VAL A 173 20.66 11.10 10.36
N GLY A 174 21.16 12.33 10.30
CA GLY A 174 20.48 13.44 9.65
C GLY A 174 20.31 13.27 8.15
N THR A 175 21.29 12.68 7.46
CA THR A 175 21.17 12.36 6.02
C THR A 175 20.06 11.33 5.80
N ILE A 176 20.07 10.23 6.56
CA ILE A 176 19.05 9.19 6.45
C ILE A 176 17.67 9.76 6.77
N ALA A 177 17.53 10.46 7.91
CA ALA A 177 16.28 11.02 8.38
C ALA A 177 15.68 12.01 7.38
N LEU A 178 16.48 12.90 6.78
CA LEU A 178 15.99 13.87 5.80
C LEU A 178 15.60 13.22 4.47
N LEU A 179 16.39 12.25 3.98
CA LEU A 179 16.11 11.54 2.73
C LEU A 179 14.74 10.87 2.72
N ILE A 180 14.34 10.29 3.86
CA ILE A 180 13.07 9.58 4.01
C ILE A 180 12.01 10.40 4.75
N SER A 181 12.31 11.66 5.11
CA SER A 181 11.48 12.48 6.01
C SER A 181 10.01 12.60 5.59
N PRO A 182 9.65 12.83 4.32
CA PRO A 182 8.23 13.04 3.99
C PRO A 182 7.42 11.76 4.16
N VAL A 183 7.91 10.62 3.65
CA VAL A 183 7.29 9.30 3.87
C VAL A 183 7.25 8.94 5.35
N ILE A 184 8.38 9.04 6.09
CA ILE A 184 8.39 8.60 7.49
C ILE A 184 7.50 9.47 8.38
N MET A 185 7.51 10.79 8.20
CA MET A 185 6.62 11.69 8.94
C MET A 185 5.16 11.41 8.61
N GLY A 186 4.83 11.30 7.33
CA GLY A 186 3.46 11.02 6.91
C GLY A 186 2.97 9.66 7.40
N THR A 187 3.82 8.62 7.36
CA THR A 187 3.52 7.30 7.92
C THR A 187 3.29 7.42 9.43
N LEU A 188 4.17 8.08 10.17
CA LEU A 188 4.01 8.23 11.62
C LEU A 188 2.74 9.01 11.98
N ILE A 189 2.47 10.14 11.32
CA ILE A 189 1.25 10.94 11.55
C ILE A 189 0.00 10.10 11.28
N TYR A 190 -0.03 9.41 10.15
CA TYR A 190 -1.19 8.62 9.76
C TYR A 190 -1.38 7.40 10.67
N THR A 191 -0.32 6.68 11.01
CA THR A 191 -0.39 5.57 11.96
C THR A 191 -0.84 6.06 13.34
N THR A 192 -0.40 7.25 13.78
CA THR A 192 -0.92 7.88 15.00
C THR A 192 -2.41 8.16 14.88
N HIS A 193 -2.87 8.61 13.71
CA HIS A 193 -4.30 8.78 13.47
C HIS A 193 -5.06 7.46 13.58
N MET A 194 -4.60 6.41 12.90
CA MET A 194 -5.23 5.09 12.91
C MET A 194 -5.27 4.44 14.31
N VAL A 195 -4.20 4.62 15.10
CA VAL A 195 -4.12 4.04 16.45
C VAL A 195 -5.04 4.78 17.43
N LEU A 196 -5.08 6.11 17.38
CA LEU A 196 -5.75 6.93 18.40
C LEU A 196 -7.18 7.38 18.06
N PHE A 197 -7.57 7.34 16.79
CA PHE A 197 -8.84 7.89 16.31
C PHE A 197 -9.62 6.85 15.49
N LYS A 198 -10.95 7.01 15.44
CA LYS A 198 -11.87 6.09 14.76
C LYS A 198 -12.28 6.59 13.38
N GLY A 199 -12.76 5.69 12.54
CA GLY A 199 -13.41 6.07 11.28
C GLY A 199 -12.43 6.57 10.23
N LEU A 200 -11.20 6.07 10.23
CA LEU A 200 -10.15 6.51 9.32
C LEU A 200 -9.85 5.40 8.33
N SER A 201 -9.95 5.72 7.04
CA SER A 201 -9.61 4.84 5.92
C SER A 201 -8.11 4.77 5.71
N GLU A 202 -7.68 3.85 4.84
CA GLU A 202 -6.29 3.51 4.50
C GLU A 202 -5.33 4.68 4.18
N TYR A 203 -4.03 4.38 4.31
CA TYR A 203 -2.92 5.31 4.21
C TYR A 203 -2.85 5.93 2.81
N PRO A 204 -2.90 7.28 2.65
CA PRO A 204 -2.69 7.94 1.37
C PRO A 204 -1.20 7.89 0.99
N THR A 205 -0.75 6.70 0.61
CA THR A 205 0.64 6.36 0.26
C THR A 205 1.18 7.15 -0.93
N VAL A 206 0.31 7.50 -1.89
CA VAL A 206 0.74 7.99 -3.21
C VAL A 206 1.48 9.32 -3.11
N LEU A 207 0.89 10.34 -2.48
CA LEU A 207 1.49 11.67 -2.41
C LEU A 207 2.82 11.66 -1.64
N LEU A 208 2.87 10.97 -0.51
CA LEU A 208 4.05 10.93 0.35
C LEU A 208 5.21 10.21 -0.33
N ASN A 209 4.92 9.10 -1.01
CA ASN A 209 5.88 8.41 -1.85
C ASN A 209 6.37 9.33 -2.97
N ASP A 210 5.47 10.00 -3.69
CA ASP A 210 5.79 10.86 -4.84
C ASP A 210 6.76 12.00 -4.50
N ILE A 211 6.59 12.62 -3.33
CA ILE A 211 7.48 13.70 -2.87
C ILE A 211 8.80 13.18 -2.25
N THR A 212 8.88 11.90 -1.90
CA THR A 212 10.08 11.29 -1.32
C THR A 212 10.94 10.66 -2.40
N ILE A 213 11.92 11.42 -2.89
CA ILE A 213 12.68 11.07 -4.09
C ILE A 213 13.25 9.63 -4.08
N PRO A 214 13.94 9.17 -3.03
CA PRO A 214 14.46 7.80 -2.99
C PRO A 214 13.36 6.74 -3.12
N VAL A 215 12.21 6.95 -2.50
CA VAL A 215 11.09 6.00 -2.49
C VAL A 215 10.40 5.95 -3.85
N LYS A 216 10.08 7.11 -4.44
CA LYS A 216 9.47 7.15 -5.77
C LYS A 216 10.40 6.63 -6.86
N PHE A 217 11.70 6.91 -6.74
CA PHE A 217 12.70 6.35 -7.65
C PHE A 217 12.74 4.82 -7.57
N MET A 218 12.71 4.25 -6.36
CA MET A 218 12.63 2.79 -6.16
C MET A 218 11.36 2.20 -6.76
N GLU A 219 10.21 2.86 -6.58
CA GLU A 219 8.94 2.45 -7.18
C GLU A 219 9.04 2.38 -8.72
N PHE A 220 9.65 3.38 -9.37
CA PHE A 220 9.85 3.38 -10.83
C PHE A 220 10.72 2.24 -11.33
N VAL A 221 11.77 1.90 -10.57
CA VAL A 221 12.65 0.80 -10.92
C VAL A 221 11.93 -0.55 -10.77
N ILE A 222 11.28 -0.78 -9.62
CA ILE A 222 10.62 -2.05 -9.32
C ILE A 222 9.42 -2.28 -10.25
N ALA A 223 8.63 -1.25 -10.49
CA ALA A 223 7.45 -1.34 -11.36
C ALA A 223 7.80 -1.21 -12.86
N ASP A 224 9.07 -0.96 -13.19
CA ASP A 224 9.56 -0.75 -14.56
C ASP A 224 8.79 0.36 -15.30
N ARG A 225 8.46 1.44 -14.59
CA ARG A 225 7.63 2.57 -15.07
C ARG A 225 8.35 3.88 -14.84
N TYR A 226 8.89 4.46 -15.91
CA TYR A 226 9.70 5.69 -15.82
C TYR A 226 8.93 6.90 -16.32
N HIS A 227 8.93 7.97 -15.53
CA HIS A 227 8.39 9.26 -15.92
C HIS A 227 9.52 10.27 -16.19
N PHE A 228 9.69 10.65 -17.45
CA PHE A 228 10.78 11.53 -17.87
C PHE A 228 10.79 12.88 -17.14
N VAL A 229 9.63 13.53 -17.00
CA VAL A 229 9.51 14.82 -16.29
C VAL A 229 10.02 14.73 -14.86
N TYR A 230 9.69 13.64 -14.16
CA TYR A 230 10.16 13.41 -12.79
C TYR A 230 11.68 13.31 -12.73
N LEU A 231 12.31 12.54 -13.64
CA LEU A 231 13.76 12.40 -13.68
C LEU A 231 14.47 13.74 -13.93
N VAL A 232 13.89 14.59 -14.79
CA VAL A 232 14.38 15.96 -15.03
C VAL A 232 14.27 16.81 -13.76
N VAL A 233 13.16 16.72 -13.03
CA VAL A 233 12.99 17.43 -11.75
C VAL A 233 14.05 16.99 -10.73
N VAL A 234 14.28 15.68 -10.57
CA VAL A 234 15.34 15.15 -9.68
C VAL A 234 16.72 15.67 -10.09
N PHE A 235 17.01 15.72 -11.39
CA PHE A 235 18.26 16.27 -11.90
C PHE A 235 18.42 17.75 -11.54
N VAL A 236 17.40 18.58 -11.82
CA VAL A 236 17.42 20.03 -11.50
C VAL A 236 17.60 20.26 -10.00
N ILE A 237 16.87 19.54 -9.15
CA ILE A 237 17.01 19.63 -7.68
C ILE A 237 18.45 19.28 -7.27
N SER A 238 19.05 18.27 -7.88
CA SER A 238 20.43 17.88 -7.60
C SER A 238 21.42 19.00 -7.96
N ILE A 239 21.26 19.64 -9.12
CA ILE A 239 22.08 20.78 -9.52
C ILE A 239 21.92 21.97 -8.55
N VAL A 240 20.69 22.24 -8.10
CA VAL A 240 20.43 23.27 -7.09
C VAL A 240 21.15 22.94 -5.77
N MET A 241 21.11 21.69 -5.30
CA MET A 241 21.84 21.27 -4.09
C MET A 241 23.35 21.42 -4.23
N ILE A 242 23.91 21.14 -5.42
CA ILE A 242 25.32 21.39 -5.71
C ILE A 242 25.62 22.88 -5.62
N ALA A 243 24.84 23.73 -6.29
CA ALA A 243 25.02 25.18 -6.25
C ALA A 243 24.94 25.73 -4.81
N LEU A 244 23.99 25.25 -4.02
CA LEU A 244 23.86 25.57 -2.59
C LEU A 244 25.09 25.09 -1.80
N SER A 245 25.64 23.91 -2.12
CA SER A 245 26.86 23.39 -1.49
C SER A 245 28.06 24.30 -1.79
N TYR A 246 28.22 24.76 -3.03
CA TYR A 246 29.26 25.74 -3.37
C TYR A 246 29.09 27.03 -2.58
N TYR A 247 27.88 27.58 -2.59
CA TYR A 247 27.55 28.81 -1.88
C TYR A 247 27.86 28.70 -0.37
N ALA A 248 27.38 27.64 0.28
CA ALA A 248 27.60 27.37 1.69
C ALA A 248 29.08 27.18 2.01
N TYR A 249 29.81 26.41 1.20
CA TYR A 249 31.23 26.14 1.43
C TYR A 249 32.09 27.40 1.26
N MET A 250 31.78 28.27 0.30
CA MET A 250 32.52 29.52 0.12
C MET A 250 32.41 30.44 1.34
N ARG A 251 31.23 30.50 1.98
CA ARG A 251 30.96 31.40 3.12
C ARG A 251 31.28 30.80 4.48
N ARG A 252 31.63 29.51 4.55
CA ARG A 252 31.87 28.80 5.80
C ARG A 252 33.09 29.38 6.54
N LYS A 253 32.92 29.79 7.81
CA LYS A 253 34.04 30.11 8.69
C LYS A 253 34.57 28.81 9.32
N ASN A 254 35.88 28.63 9.33
CA ASN A 254 36.50 27.40 9.86
C ASN A 254 36.59 27.39 11.40
N GLU A 255 36.37 28.54 12.04
CA GLU A 255 36.46 28.76 13.48
C GLU A 255 35.48 27.89 14.29
N ARG A 256 34.34 27.50 13.70
CA ARG A 256 33.27 26.72 14.38
C ARG A 256 33.34 25.21 14.15
N ILE A 257 34.49 24.68 13.73
CA ILE A 257 34.58 23.24 13.40
C ILE A 257 34.40 22.32 14.62
N ASN A 258 34.69 22.81 15.82
CA ASN A 258 34.51 22.08 17.07
C ASN A 258 33.06 22.15 17.58
N GLU A 259 32.25 23.07 17.06
CA GLU A 259 30.81 23.07 17.33
C GLU A 259 30.15 21.94 16.52
N PRO A 260 29.13 21.25 17.06
CA PRO A 260 28.49 20.13 16.37
C PRO A 260 27.87 20.50 15.01
N TYR A 261 27.56 21.79 14.80
CA TYR A 261 26.93 22.32 13.59
C TYR A 261 27.62 23.61 13.15
N ALA A 262 27.72 23.81 11.83
CA ALA A 262 28.37 25.00 11.25
C ALA A 262 27.48 26.26 11.31
N ASN A 263 26.15 26.09 11.36
CA ASN A 263 25.18 27.18 11.44
C ASN A 263 24.04 26.84 12.42
N GLN A 264 23.81 27.71 13.40
CA GLN A 264 22.81 27.54 14.45
C GLN A 264 21.38 27.48 13.92
N PHE A 265 21.03 28.21 12.86
CA PHE A 265 19.65 28.18 12.33
C PHE A 265 19.32 26.84 11.67
N ILE A 266 20.25 26.32 10.89
CA ILE A 266 20.08 25.04 10.20
C ILE A 266 20.16 23.86 11.18
N TYR A 267 21.03 23.97 12.19
CA TYR A 267 21.04 23.06 13.33
C TYR A 267 19.63 22.88 13.89
N LEU A 268 18.95 23.98 14.21
CA LEU A 268 17.61 23.94 14.80
C LEU A 268 16.62 23.22 13.89
N ILE A 269 16.63 23.48 12.57
CA ILE A 269 15.72 22.81 11.63
C ILE A 269 15.91 21.29 11.64
N ILE A 270 17.15 20.83 11.43
CA ILE A 270 17.46 19.39 11.35
C ILE A 270 17.20 18.73 12.71
N TYR A 271 17.58 19.41 13.79
CA TYR A 271 17.35 18.95 15.16
C TYR A 271 15.87 18.75 15.46
N PHE A 272 15.01 19.73 15.14
CA PHE A 272 13.57 19.64 15.39
C PHE A 272 12.89 18.59 14.52
N ILE A 273 13.30 18.44 13.26
CA ILE A 273 12.80 17.38 12.37
C ILE A 273 13.11 16.00 12.97
N MET A 274 14.37 15.76 13.35
CA MET A 274 14.77 14.48 13.94
C MET A 274 14.10 14.23 15.29
N LEU A 275 14.01 15.26 16.14
CA LEU A 275 13.37 15.17 17.44
C LEU A 275 11.87 14.87 17.32
N PHE A 276 11.18 15.49 16.36
CA PHE A 276 9.77 15.22 16.08
C PHE A 276 9.56 13.78 15.60
N ILE A 277 10.37 13.30 14.64
CA ILE A 277 10.31 11.92 14.14
C ILE A 277 10.56 10.93 15.29
N ALA A 278 11.61 11.13 16.08
CA ALA A 278 11.95 10.26 17.20
C ALA A 278 10.87 10.26 18.29
N THR A 279 10.29 11.43 18.60
CA THR A 279 9.18 11.55 19.54
C THR A 279 7.93 10.83 19.03
N MET A 280 7.60 11.00 17.75
CA MET A 280 6.45 10.35 17.14
C MET A 280 6.60 8.83 17.12
N LEU A 281 7.77 8.33 16.73
CA LEU A 281 8.10 6.91 16.73
C LEU A 281 8.03 6.32 18.14
N GLY A 282 8.70 6.94 19.10
CA GLY A 282 8.68 6.48 20.50
C GLY A 282 7.27 6.47 21.07
N GLY A 283 6.52 7.55 20.87
CA GLY A 283 5.15 7.61 21.39
C GLY A 283 4.19 6.66 20.68
N LEU A 284 4.39 6.33 19.41
CA LEU A 284 3.62 5.29 18.71
C LEU A 284 3.86 3.89 19.29
N ILE A 285 5.13 3.52 19.49
CA ILE A 285 5.52 2.21 20.03
C ILE A 285 4.85 1.96 21.39
N PHE A 286 4.79 2.97 22.24
CA PHE A 286 4.23 2.84 23.59
C PHE A 286 2.72 3.14 23.66
N SER A 287 2.17 3.99 22.80
CA SER A 287 0.73 4.30 22.80
C SER A 287 -0.12 3.16 22.24
N SER A 288 0.44 2.28 21.40
CA SER A 288 -0.24 1.06 20.97
C SER A 288 -0.65 0.16 22.14
N LEU A 289 0.10 0.20 23.26
CA LEU A 289 -0.21 -0.55 24.48
C LEU A 289 -1.38 0.04 25.28
N PHE A 290 -1.72 1.31 25.06
CA PHE A 290 -2.71 2.06 25.84
C PHE A 290 -3.66 2.87 24.94
N SER A 291 -4.00 2.34 23.77
CA SER A 291 -4.69 3.05 22.68
C SER A 291 -6.05 3.65 23.06
N GLU A 292 -6.76 3.05 24.04
CA GLU A 292 -8.04 3.58 24.51
C GLU A 292 -7.92 4.82 25.41
N MET A 293 -6.75 5.05 26.02
CA MET A 293 -6.55 6.11 27.02
C MET A 293 -5.79 7.30 26.43
N LYS A 294 -6.48 8.14 25.65
CA LYS A 294 -5.90 9.31 24.94
C LYS A 294 -5.03 10.21 25.83
N ILE A 295 -5.40 10.41 27.10
CA ILE A 295 -4.61 11.20 28.06
C ILE A 295 -3.29 10.51 28.40
N ILE A 296 -3.30 9.18 28.60
CA ILE A 296 -2.10 8.39 28.85
C ILE A 296 -1.21 8.40 27.60
N SER A 297 -1.80 8.31 26.39
CA SER A 297 -1.04 8.43 25.15
C SER A 297 -0.29 9.77 25.07
N LEU A 298 -0.90 10.88 25.49
CA LEU A 298 -0.24 12.19 25.52
C LEU A 298 0.95 12.22 26.50
N ILE A 299 0.79 11.62 27.69
CA ILE A 299 1.88 11.50 28.67
C ILE A 299 3.03 10.66 28.09
N ILE A 300 2.70 9.56 27.40
CA ILE A 300 3.67 8.71 26.70
C ILE A 300 4.45 9.50 25.64
N TYR A 301 3.78 10.33 24.84
CA TYR A 301 4.46 11.21 23.88
C TYR A 301 5.38 12.23 24.57
N ALA A 302 5.00 12.76 25.73
CA ALA A 302 5.86 13.67 26.50
C ALA A 302 7.11 12.96 27.08
N ILE A 303 6.96 11.70 27.52
CA ILE A 303 8.10 10.87 27.95
C ILE A 303 8.99 10.54 26.75
N ALA A 304 8.41 10.13 25.62
CA ALA A 304 9.13 9.85 24.39
C ALA A 304 9.93 11.07 23.90
N PHE A 305 9.35 12.27 23.99
CA PHE A 305 10.06 13.52 23.73
C PHE A 305 11.28 13.69 24.63
N THR A 306 11.12 13.45 25.94
CA THR A 306 12.21 13.63 26.91
C THR A 306 13.36 12.68 26.60
N VAL A 307 13.07 11.41 26.30
CA VAL A 307 14.07 10.42 25.90
C VAL A 307 14.73 10.81 24.58
N ALA A 308 13.95 11.19 23.56
CA ALA A 308 14.47 11.61 22.27
C ALA A 308 15.37 12.85 22.38
N PHE A 309 15.00 13.82 23.23
CA PHE A 309 15.80 15.01 23.50
C PHE A 309 17.15 14.63 24.12
N ILE A 310 17.16 13.77 25.15
CA ILE A 310 18.39 13.31 25.79
C ILE A 310 19.31 12.62 24.78
N LEU A 311 18.77 11.72 23.95
CA LEU A 311 19.54 11.03 22.91
C LEU A 311 20.11 12.02 21.88
N MET A 312 19.32 13.00 21.45
CA MET A 312 19.75 14.04 20.52
C MET A 312 20.85 14.92 21.12
N GLU A 313 20.78 15.25 22.42
CA GLU A 313 21.84 15.96 23.14
C GLU A 313 23.11 15.11 23.27
N MET A 314 22.99 13.81 23.56
CA MET A 314 24.15 12.90 23.61
C MET A 314 24.87 12.85 22.25
N ILE A 315 24.11 12.79 21.16
CA ILE A 315 24.64 12.80 19.79
C ILE A 315 25.29 14.16 19.49
N SER A 316 24.63 15.26 19.82
CA SER A 316 25.13 16.62 19.58
C SER A 316 26.44 16.87 20.33
N GLN A 317 26.48 16.54 21.63
CA GLN A 317 27.62 16.78 22.52
C GLN A 317 28.72 15.70 22.42
N LYS A 318 28.52 14.65 21.62
CA LYS A 318 29.45 13.50 21.46
C LYS A 318 29.81 12.81 22.78
N SER A 319 28.91 12.85 23.77
CA SER A 319 29.15 12.38 25.13
C SER A 319 27.89 11.78 25.72
N ALA A 320 28.03 10.68 26.48
CA ALA A 320 26.93 10.13 27.26
C ALA A 320 26.56 10.99 28.49
N ARG A 321 27.52 11.79 28.98
CA ARG A 321 27.26 12.81 30.01
C ARG A 321 26.85 14.09 29.31
N ILE A 322 25.57 14.40 29.37
CA ILE A 322 24.99 15.60 28.75
C ILE A 322 25.08 16.81 29.70
N THR A 323 25.39 17.97 29.15
CA THR A 323 25.14 19.25 29.79
C THR A 323 23.72 19.69 29.41
N PHE A 324 22.81 19.69 30.39
CA PHE A 324 21.40 19.92 30.12
C PHE A 324 21.10 21.43 29.96
N ASP A 325 20.80 21.85 28.74
CA ASP A 325 20.31 23.21 28.47
C ASP A 325 18.79 23.29 28.68
N LYS A 326 18.39 23.86 29.83
CA LYS A 326 16.98 24.06 30.18
C LYS A 326 16.22 24.93 29.17
N ARG A 327 16.86 25.95 28.59
CA ARG A 327 16.19 26.84 27.61
C ARG A 327 15.96 26.11 26.31
N LEU A 328 16.94 25.34 25.83
CA LEU A 328 16.79 24.51 24.65
C LEU A 328 15.72 23.43 24.86
N TYR A 329 15.69 22.79 26.03
CA TYR A 329 14.65 21.80 26.37
C TYR A 329 13.25 22.39 26.31
N ILE A 330 13.00 23.52 27.00
CA ILE A 330 11.68 24.16 27.03
C ILE A 330 11.26 24.61 25.63
N THR A 331 12.17 25.22 24.88
CA THR A 331 11.89 25.67 23.50
C THR A 331 11.57 24.48 22.59
N SER A 332 12.35 23.40 22.70
CA SER A 332 12.14 22.18 21.92
C SER A 332 10.83 21.49 22.28
N PHE A 333 10.50 21.45 23.57
CA PHE A 333 9.26 20.90 24.07
C PHE A 333 8.08 21.69 23.52
N ALA A 334 8.10 23.02 23.58
CA ALA A 334 7.04 23.85 23.06
C ALA A 334 6.80 23.64 21.55
N ILE A 335 7.86 23.59 20.75
CA ILE A 335 7.77 23.39 19.30
C ILE A 335 7.22 21.99 18.96
N VAL A 336 7.80 20.94 19.55
CA VAL A 336 7.38 19.56 19.28
C VAL A 336 5.98 19.30 19.83
N ALA A 337 5.65 19.80 21.02
CA ALA A 337 4.30 19.70 21.58
C ALA A 337 3.27 20.42 20.69
N THR A 338 3.60 21.59 20.14
CA THR A 338 2.71 22.29 19.18
C THR A 338 2.49 21.45 17.92
N ALA A 339 3.56 20.89 17.34
CA ALA A 339 3.45 20.01 16.18
C ALA A 339 2.61 18.75 16.49
N LEU A 340 2.82 18.13 17.65
CA LEU A 340 2.01 17.01 18.12
C LEU A 340 0.55 17.40 18.33
N MET A 341 0.27 18.57 18.91
CA MET A 341 -1.10 19.06 19.06
C MET A 341 -1.79 19.23 17.71
N LEU A 342 -1.09 19.72 16.68
CA LEU A 342 -1.65 19.79 15.32
C LEU A 342 -1.97 18.40 14.75
N VAL A 343 -1.13 17.39 15.02
CA VAL A 343 -1.41 15.99 14.65
C VAL A 343 -2.66 15.48 15.38
N PHE A 344 -2.80 15.73 16.68
CA PHE A 344 -3.96 15.30 17.46
C PHE A 344 -5.23 16.03 17.05
N ILE A 345 -5.17 17.35 16.83
CA ILE A 345 -6.30 18.17 16.39
C ILE A 345 -6.76 17.71 15.01
N SER A 346 -5.84 17.49 14.07
CA SER A 346 -6.21 17.00 12.73
C SER A 346 -6.84 15.61 12.77
N GLY A 347 -6.33 14.70 13.59
CA GLY A 347 -6.94 13.38 13.82
C GLY A 347 -8.34 13.49 14.42
N TYR A 348 -8.51 14.36 15.44
CA TYR A 348 -9.79 14.61 16.08
C TYR A 348 -10.81 15.22 15.11
N MET A 349 -10.43 16.25 14.35
CA MET A 349 -11.30 16.85 13.33
C MET A 349 -11.76 15.82 12.31
N ARG A 350 -10.86 14.91 11.90
CA ARG A 350 -11.22 13.82 10.99
C ARG A 350 -12.15 12.80 11.64
N GLU A 351 -11.94 12.40 12.89
CA GLU A 351 -12.85 11.50 13.63
C GLU A 351 -14.26 12.08 13.77
N GLN A 352 -14.36 13.39 13.99
CA GLN A 352 -15.64 14.08 14.19
C GLN A 352 -16.38 14.43 12.89
N PHE A 353 -15.72 14.39 11.74
CA PHE A 353 -16.29 14.86 10.49
C PHE A 353 -17.27 13.86 9.89
N ILE A 354 -18.56 14.22 9.92
CA ILE A 354 -19.66 13.55 9.22
C ILE A 354 -20.20 14.55 8.18
N PRO A 355 -20.23 14.21 6.88
CA PRO A 355 -20.76 15.10 5.86
C PRO A 355 -22.24 15.48 6.09
N ASP A 356 -22.63 16.70 5.69
CA ASP A 356 -24.05 17.08 5.64
C ASP A 356 -24.74 16.32 4.51
N LYS A 357 -25.95 15.80 4.78
CA LYS A 357 -26.80 15.04 3.85
C LYS A 357 -26.97 15.75 2.51
N LYS A 358 -27.05 17.08 2.49
CA LYS A 358 -27.26 17.89 1.28
C LYS A 358 -26.02 18.03 0.39
N GLU A 359 -24.83 17.82 0.97
CA GLU A 359 -23.56 17.96 0.24
C GLU A 359 -23.11 16.63 -0.39
N ILE A 360 -23.84 15.54 -0.14
CA ILE A 360 -23.53 14.19 -0.61
C ILE A 360 -24.25 13.96 -1.95
N SER A 361 -23.48 13.59 -2.98
CA SER A 361 -24.00 13.19 -4.28
C SER A 361 -24.36 11.70 -4.34
N SER A 362 -23.57 10.86 -3.68
CA SER A 362 -23.82 9.42 -3.56
C SER A 362 -23.01 8.82 -2.41
N VAL A 363 -23.46 7.69 -1.87
CA VAL A 363 -22.74 6.96 -0.82
C VAL A 363 -22.66 5.47 -1.16
N ALA A 364 -21.52 4.87 -0.85
CA ALA A 364 -21.27 3.42 -0.85
C ALA A 364 -20.90 3.00 0.58
N THR A 365 -21.31 1.82 1.01
CA THR A 365 -21.14 1.41 2.41
C THR A 365 -21.21 -0.09 2.59
N THR A 366 -20.66 -0.60 3.70
CA THR A 366 -20.85 -2.01 4.09
C THR A 366 -22.32 -2.33 4.21
N PHE A 367 -22.72 -3.38 3.51
CA PHE A 367 -24.07 -3.90 3.40
C PHE A 367 -24.00 -5.43 3.48
N GLU A 368 -24.75 -6.05 4.39
CA GLU A 368 -24.81 -7.52 4.42
C GLU A 368 -25.80 -8.02 3.36
N ASP A 369 -25.38 -9.03 2.59
CA ASP A 369 -26.25 -9.84 1.75
C ASP A 369 -26.05 -11.29 2.18
N ASP A 370 -27.12 -12.08 2.20
CA ASP A 370 -27.13 -13.49 2.63
C ASP A 370 -26.22 -14.39 1.75
N ASN A 371 -25.62 -13.84 0.68
CA ASN A 371 -24.78 -14.52 -0.29
C ASN A 371 -23.27 -14.58 0.03
N GLN A 372 -22.77 -14.04 1.15
CA GLN A 372 -21.31 -13.84 1.32
C GLN A 372 -20.82 -14.27 2.71
N MET A 373 -20.12 -15.41 2.78
CA MET A 373 -19.46 -15.93 4.00
C MET A 373 -17.92 -15.75 3.97
N TYR A 374 -17.37 -14.93 3.07
CA TYR A 374 -15.93 -14.67 3.05
C TYR A 374 -15.61 -13.17 3.11
N MET A 375 -14.94 -12.77 4.20
CA MET A 375 -14.24 -11.49 4.42
C MET A 375 -15.05 -10.17 4.28
N ASN A 376 -16.35 -10.13 4.56
CA ASN A 376 -17.17 -8.90 4.61
C ASN A 376 -17.22 -8.07 3.30
N GLN A 377 -16.88 -8.65 2.15
CA GLN A 377 -16.85 -7.94 0.86
C GLN A 377 -18.01 -8.40 -0.02
N SER A 378 -19.05 -7.58 -0.13
CA SER A 378 -20.16 -7.78 -1.06
C SER A 378 -19.94 -6.95 -2.32
N LEU A 379 -20.33 -7.47 -3.49
CA LEU A 379 -20.46 -6.72 -4.75
C LEU A 379 -21.28 -5.42 -4.56
N LEU A 380 -22.17 -5.43 -3.58
CA LEU A 380 -23.04 -4.30 -3.22
C LEU A 380 -22.31 -3.21 -2.43
N ASN A 381 -21.22 -3.53 -1.72
CA ASN A 381 -20.49 -2.58 -0.86
C ASN A 381 -19.86 -1.42 -1.66
N ASP A 382 -19.47 -1.68 -2.92
CA ASP A 382 -18.89 -0.67 -3.82
C ASP A 382 -19.94 0.12 -4.61
N THR A 383 -21.22 -0.21 -4.45
CA THR A 383 -22.31 0.43 -5.19
C THR A 383 -22.58 1.83 -4.67
N LYS A 384 -22.46 2.82 -5.57
CA LYS A 384 -22.66 4.23 -5.26
C LYS A 384 -24.12 4.60 -5.43
N VAL A 385 -24.81 4.81 -4.33
CA VAL A 385 -26.25 5.09 -4.32
C VAL A 385 -26.50 6.58 -4.12
N SER A 386 -27.18 7.23 -5.08
CA SER A 386 -27.58 8.65 -5.01
C SER A 386 -28.98 8.89 -4.42
N ASN A 387 -29.68 7.84 -4.00
CA ASN A 387 -31.01 7.95 -3.41
C ASN A 387 -30.95 8.68 -2.06
N GLN A 388 -31.78 9.72 -1.87
CA GLN A 388 -31.74 10.53 -0.65
C GLN A 388 -32.11 9.74 0.62
N ALA A 389 -33.09 8.83 0.57
CA ALA A 389 -33.48 8.02 1.72
C ALA A 389 -32.34 7.07 2.15
N PHE A 390 -31.62 6.52 1.16
CA PHE A 390 -30.44 5.69 1.41
C PHE A 390 -29.31 6.52 2.05
N ILE A 391 -28.98 7.68 1.46
CA ILE A 391 -27.99 8.62 2.02
C ILE A 391 -28.33 8.98 3.46
N ASP A 392 -29.61 9.29 3.71
CA ASP A 392 -30.10 9.66 5.03
C ASP A 392 -29.90 8.54 6.05
N SER A 393 -30.26 7.30 5.70
CA SER A 393 -30.07 6.13 6.56
C SER A 393 -28.60 5.89 6.88
N VAL A 394 -27.72 5.93 5.87
CA VAL A 394 -26.27 5.73 6.06
C VAL A 394 -25.65 6.83 6.93
N VAL A 395 -25.99 8.10 6.70
CA VAL A 395 -25.51 9.21 7.53
C VAL A 395 -26.00 9.09 8.97
N ASP A 396 -27.26 8.70 9.19
CA ASP A 396 -27.80 8.55 10.54
C ASP A 396 -27.24 7.31 11.26
N ALA A 397 -26.93 6.23 10.54
CA ALA A 397 -26.18 5.09 11.07
C ALA A 397 -24.73 5.47 11.42
N HIS A 398 -24.04 6.22 10.56
CA HIS A 398 -22.69 6.74 10.79
C HIS A 398 -22.60 7.62 12.04
N LYS A 399 -23.63 8.44 12.33
CA LYS A 399 -23.69 9.23 13.58
C LYS A 399 -23.64 8.36 14.85
N GLN A 400 -24.12 7.12 14.80
CA GLN A 400 -24.08 6.22 15.95
C GLN A 400 -22.68 5.66 16.20
N LEU A 401 -21.95 5.36 15.14
CA LEU A 401 -20.57 4.86 15.19
C LEU A 401 -19.61 5.82 15.91
N LYS A 402 -19.95 7.11 15.97
CA LYS A 402 -19.21 8.10 16.75
C LYS A 402 -19.09 7.73 18.25
N ASN A 403 -20.13 7.13 18.81
CA ASN A 403 -20.19 6.77 20.23
C ASN A 403 -19.75 5.32 20.51
N THR A 404 -19.62 4.52 19.45
CA THR A 404 -19.15 3.13 19.53
C THR A 404 -17.69 3.06 19.96
N LYS A 405 -17.32 2.03 20.73
CA LYS A 405 -15.93 1.77 21.09
C LYS A 405 -15.18 1.19 19.89
N LYS A 406 -13.90 1.57 19.74
CA LYS A 406 -13.05 0.95 18.71
C LYS A 406 -12.85 -0.51 19.10
N GLY A 407 -13.04 -1.44 18.16
CA GLY A 407 -12.69 -2.84 18.38
C GLY A 407 -11.18 -2.98 18.61
N VAL A 408 -10.79 -3.80 19.57
CA VAL A 408 -9.38 -4.16 19.81
C VAL A 408 -9.26 -5.66 19.69
N TYR A 409 -8.48 -6.14 18.71
CA TYR A 409 -8.32 -7.56 18.44
C TYR A 409 -7.84 -8.28 19.70
N ASN A 410 -8.70 -9.15 20.21
CA ASN A 410 -8.41 -10.08 21.29
C ASN A 410 -9.09 -11.42 20.94
N ASN A 411 -8.52 -12.54 21.39
CA ASN A 411 -8.94 -13.88 20.99
C ASN A 411 -10.41 -14.21 21.34
N ASP A 412 -11.05 -13.45 22.23
CA ASP A 412 -12.39 -13.73 22.76
C ASP A 412 -13.52 -12.84 22.19
N VAL A 413 -13.22 -11.86 21.33
CA VAL A 413 -14.24 -10.91 20.85
C VAL A 413 -14.16 -10.71 19.34
N ALA A 414 -15.25 -11.04 18.64
CA ALA A 414 -15.36 -10.81 17.20
C ALA A 414 -15.40 -9.30 16.88
N ILE A 415 -14.52 -8.89 15.97
CA ILE A 415 -14.45 -7.54 15.43
C ILE A 415 -14.84 -7.59 13.96
N ARG A 416 -15.68 -6.64 13.57
CA ARG A 416 -16.12 -6.47 12.19
C ARG A 416 -15.82 -5.06 11.72
N THR A 417 -15.74 -4.91 10.42
CA THR A 417 -15.30 -3.69 9.76
C THR A 417 -16.48 -3.07 9.03
N ILE A 418 -16.73 -1.78 9.26
CA ILE A 418 -17.72 -0.97 8.53
C ILE A 418 -16.97 0.06 7.70
N HIS A 419 -17.11 -0.06 6.39
CA HIS A 419 -16.61 0.88 5.41
C HIS A 419 -17.73 1.81 4.94
N ILE A 420 -17.45 3.11 4.82
CA ILE A 420 -18.38 4.11 4.29
C ILE A 420 -17.62 5.09 3.40
N GLN A 421 -18.03 5.19 2.14
CA GLN A 421 -17.46 6.11 1.17
C GLN A 421 -18.52 7.10 0.67
N TYR A 422 -18.33 8.38 0.99
CA TYR A 422 -19.16 9.47 0.50
C TYR A 422 -18.50 10.14 -0.70
N ILE A 423 -19.30 10.42 -1.72
CA ILE A 423 -18.92 11.28 -2.85
C ILE A 423 -19.70 12.57 -2.71
N MET A 424 -18.98 13.66 -2.52
CA MET A 424 -19.55 14.99 -2.32
C MET A 424 -19.93 15.61 -3.67
N ASN A 425 -20.84 16.59 -3.68
CA ASN A 425 -21.29 17.30 -4.89
C ASN A 425 -20.16 17.99 -5.66
N ASN A 426 -19.06 18.34 -4.99
CA ASN A 426 -17.87 18.93 -5.60
C ASN A 426 -16.84 17.88 -6.10
N GLY A 427 -17.18 16.59 -6.07
CA GLY A 427 -16.31 15.49 -6.48
C GLY A 427 -15.30 15.03 -5.41
N ARG A 428 -15.24 15.66 -4.23
CA ARG A 428 -14.40 15.19 -3.12
C ARG A 428 -14.91 13.83 -2.62
N VAL A 429 -13.99 12.91 -2.37
CA VAL A 429 -14.30 11.61 -1.75
C VAL A 429 -13.94 11.65 -0.27
N VAL A 430 -14.85 11.19 0.58
CA VAL A 430 -14.63 11.04 2.03
C VAL A 430 -14.80 9.57 2.37
N ASP A 431 -13.70 8.94 2.74
CA ASP A 431 -13.63 7.51 3.01
C ASP A 431 -13.45 7.26 4.51
N ARG A 432 -14.19 6.29 5.04
CA ARG A 432 -14.31 5.98 6.47
C ARG A 432 -14.22 4.48 6.67
N ASN A 433 -13.38 4.07 7.61
CA ASN A 433 -13.29 2.68 8.02
C ASN A 433 -13.37 2.56 9.55
N TYR A 434 -14.31 1.77 10.05
CA TYR A 434 -14.59 1.58 11.46
C TYR A 434 -14.41 0.11 11.84
N GLU A 435 -13.47 -0.15 12.75
CA GLU A 435 -13.33 -1.44 13.43
C GLU A 435 -14.22 -1.40 14.68
N VAL A 436 -15.26 -2.23 14.70
CA VAL A 436 -16.27 -2.24 15.77
C VAL A 436 -16.53 -3.66 16.27
N PHE A 437 -17.04 -3.76 17.49
CA PHE A 437 -17.51 -5.03 18.02
C PHE A 437 -18.78 -5.48 17.29
N GLU A 438 -18.99 -6.80 17.23
CA GLU A 438 -20.14 -7.41 16.52
C GLU A 438 -21.49 -6.76 16.87
N LYS A 439 -21.76 -6.48 18.14
CA LYS A 439 -22.99 -5.79 18.55
C LYS A 439 -23.20 -4.42 17.87
N ASP A 440 -22.13 -3.63 17.75
CA ASP A 440 -22.21 -2.30 17.12
C ASP A 440 -22.33 -2.43 15.59
N TYR A 441 -21.69 -3.45 15.02
CA TYR A 441 -21.86 -3.83 13.62
C TYR A 441 -23.30 -4.20 13.30
N ASP A 442 -23.92 -5.09 14.09
CA ASP A 442 -25.31 -5.53 13.88
C ASP A 442 -26.29 -4.35 13.97
N ASN A 443 -26.04 -3.42 14.91
CA ASN A 443 -26.84 -2.20 15.04
C ASN A 443 -26.73 -1.29 13.82
N TYR A 444 -25.55 -1.22 13.21
CA TYR A 444 -25.31 -0.48 11.98
C TYR A 444 -26.05 -1.14 10.81
N ILE A 445 -25.84 -2.45 10.62
CA ILE A 445 -26.48 -3.23 9.55
C ILE A 445 -28.00 -3.15 9.65
N LYS A 446 -28.58 -3.30 10.84
CA LYS A 446 -30.04 -3.20 11.03
C LYS A 446 -30.66 -1.89 10.52
N ARG A 447 -29.89 -0.79 10.47
CA ARG A 447 -30.37 0.50 9.96
C ARG A 447 -30.19 0.64 8.46
N VAL A 448 -29.10 0.09 7.94
CA VAL A 448 -28.74 0.21 6.53
C VAL A 448 -29.45 -0.85 5.68
N ASN A 449 -29.58 -2.08 6.17
CA ASN A 449 -30.23 -3.22 5.52
C ASN A 449 -31.76 -3.19 5.68
N THR A 450 -32.42 -2.14 5.18
CA THR A 450 -33.88 -2.11 5.03
C THR A 450 -34.28 -2.52 3.62
N GLU A 451 -35.51 -3.02 3.44
CA GLU A 451 -36.02 -3.38 2.10
C GLU A 451 -35.93 -2.23 1.09
N ASP A 452 -36.21 -1.00 1.53
CA ASP A 452 -36.17 0.19 0.66
C ASP A 452 -34.74 0.57 0.29
N ASN A 453 -33.81 0.47 1.24
CA ASN A 453 -32.39 0.71 0.97
C ASN A 453 -31.82 -0.36 0.03
N MET A 454 -32.20 -1.62 0.23
CA MET A 454 -31.83 -2.72 -0.66
C MET A 454 -32.34 -2.46 -2.09
N LYS A 455 -33.61 -2.06 -2.26
CA LYS A 455 -34.16 -1.69 -3.59
C LYS A 455 -33.37 -0.55 -4.22
N ALA A 456 -33.03 0.48 -3.45
CA ALA A 456 -32.24 1.61 -3.95
C ALA A 456 -30.84 1.19 -4.39
N LEU A 457 -30.20 0.30 -3.62
CA LEU A 457 -28.86 -0.21 -3.90
C LEU A 457 -28.86 -1.09 -5.16
N VAL A 458 -29.75 -2.08 -5.24
CA VAL A 458 -29.92 -2.95 -6.42
C VAL A 458 -30.22 -2.14 -7.68
N THR A 459 -31.05 -1.08 -7.56
CA THR A 459 -31.35 -0.19 -8.69
C THR A 459 -30.10 0.57 -9.17
N ALA A 460 -29.27 1.02 -8.23
CA ALA A 460 -28.04 1.76 -8.50
C ALA A 460 -26.86 0.86 -8.90
N LEU A 461 -27.00 -0.47 -8.81
CA LEU A 461 -25.96 -1.41 -9.17
C LEU A 461 -25.53 -1.22 -10.63
N ASP A 462 -24.23 -1.04 -10.82
CA ASP A 462 -23.59 -0.88 -12.11
C ASP A 462 -22.33 -1.77 -12.15
N LEU A 463 -22.46 -2.91 -12.81
CA LEU A 463 -21.38 -3.89 -12.92
C LEU A 463 -20.44 -3.62 -14.10
N SER A 464 -20.68 -2.56 -14.88
CA SER A 464 -19.85 -2.22 -16.02
C SER A 464 -18.39 -1.93 -15.66
N LYS A 465 -18.11 -1.55 -14.41
CA LYS A 465 -16.76 -1.29 -13.90
C LYS A 465 -15.93 -2.57 -13.74
N HIS A 466 -16.59 -3.70 -13.46
CA HIS A 466 -15.95 -5.00 -13.28
C HIS A 466 -15.62 -5.70 -14.62
N LYS A 467 -15.87 -5.05 -15.77
CA LYS A 467 -15.49 -5.57 -17.10
C LYS A 467 -14.01 -5.90 -17.24
N LYS A 468 -13.16 -5.21 -16.46
CA LYS A 468 -11.70 -5.39 -16.49
C LYS A 468 -11.22 -6.48 -15.54
N ASP A 469 -12.09 -6.96 -14.67
CA ASP A 469 -11.74 -7.94 -13.65
C ASP A 469 -11.63 -9.33 -14.28
N GLN A 470 -10.91 -10.20 -13.58
CA GLN A 470 -10.81 -11.59 -14.00
C GLN A 470 -12.05 -12.33 -13.47
N ILE A 471 -12.97 -12.60 -14.39
CA ILE A 471 -14.23 -13.29 -14.07
C ILE A 471 -14.13 -14.73 -14.57
N SER A 472 -14.45 -15.69 -13.71
CA SER A 472 -14.55 -17.11 -14.04
C SER A 472 -15.89 -17.67 -13.54
N ILE A 473 -16.34 -18.74 -14.20
CA ILE A 473 -17.46 -19.55 -13.69
C ILE A 473 -16.84 -20.76 -13.04
N THR A 474 -17.01 -20.86 -11.73
CA THR A 474 -16.52 -21.95 -10.91
C THR A 474 -17.63 -22.95 -10.67
N HIS A 475 -17.27 -24.22 -10.63
CA HIS A 475 -18.19 -25.28 -10.25
C HIS A 475 -17.56 -26.22 -9.23
N GLU A 476 -18.38 -26.66 -8.29
CA GLU A 476 -18.03 -27.61 -7.23
C GLU A 476 -17.81 -29.01 -7.85
N VAL A 477 -16.59 -29.57 -7.71
CA VAL A 477 -16.22 -30.90 -8.25
C VAL A 477 -16.28 -31.99 -7.18
N ASN A 478 -15.87 -31.66 -5.95
CA ASN A 478 -15.92 -32.47 -4.72
C ASN A 478 -16.00 -31.49 -3.53
N ASN A 479 -16.35 -31.96 -2.32
CA ASN A 479 -16.37 -31.14 -1.10
C ASN A 479 -15.12 -30.25 -1.02
N ASP A 480 -15.33 -28.93 -1.03
CA ASP A 480 -14.33 -27.87 -0.93
C ASP A 480 -13.34 -27.72 -2.12
N SER A 481 -13.58 -28.38 -3.26
CA SER A 481 -12.78 -28.20 -4.48
C SER A 481 -13.59 -27.61 -5.63
N PHE A 482 -13.16 -26.47 -6.14
CA PHE A 482 -13.78 -25.78 -7.28
C PHE A 482 -12.84 -25.79 -8.49
N THR A 483 -13.40 -25.95 -9.68
CA THR A 483 -12.68 -25.74 -10.95
C THR A 483 -13.37 -24.65 -11.74
N GLY A 484 -12.60 -23.76 -12.37
CA GLY A 484 -13.12 -22.60 -13.09
C GLY A 484 -12.72 -22.59 -14.56
N ASP A 485 -13.68 -22.25 -15.42
CA ASP A 485 -13.41 -21.96 -16.83
C ASP A 485 -13.15 -20.46 -17.01
N SER A 486 -11.98 -20.11 -17.57
CA SER A 486 -11.64 -18.72 -17.87
C SER A 486 -12.43 -18.22 -19.08
N MET A 487 -13.16 -17.11 -18.93
CA MET A 487 -13.96 -16.55 -20.02
C MET A 487 -13.18 -15.54 -20.88
N ASN A 488 -13.50 -15.50 -22.18
CA ASN A 488 -13.02 -14.46 -23.08
C ASN A 488 -13.75 -13.11 -22.85
N ASN A 489 -13.20 -12.01 -23.36
CA ASN A 489 -13.76 -10.66 -23.11
C ASN A 489 -15.23 -10.50 -23.57
N LYS A 490 -15.64 -11.15 -24.66
CA LYS A 490 -17.02 -11.06 -25.17
C LYS A 490 -18.00 -11.78 -24.26
N GLN A 491 -17.60 -12.96 -23.75
CA GLN A 491 -18.36 -13.73 -22.77
C GLN A 491 -18.53 -12.97 -21.47
N LYS A 492 -17.46 -12.34 -20.98
CA LYS A 492 -17.49 -11.49 -19.77
C LYS A 492 -18.50 -10.35 -19.90
N GLU A 493 -18.50 -9.63 -21.03
CA GLU A 493 -19.45 -8.54 -21.23
C GLU A 493 -20.91 -9.02 -21.24
N LYS A 494 -21.18 -10.17 -21.85
CA LYS A 494 -22.52 -10.78 -21.88
C LYS A 494 -22.93 -11.25 -20.49
N LEU A 495 -22.04 -11.91 -19.75
CA LEU A 495 -22.29 -12.38 -18.38
C LEU A 495 -22.60 -11.21 -17.43
N ILE A 496 -21.78 -10.16 -17.43
CA ILE A 496 -21.99 -8.98 -16.57
C ILE A 496 -23.39 -8.39 -16.78
N LYS A 497 -23.81 -8.26 -18.04
CA LYS A 497 -25.13 -7.69 -18.37
C LYS A 497 -26.28 -8.59 -17.92
N VAL A 498 -26.12 -9.91 -18.10
CA VAL A 498 -27.12 -10.90 -17.66
C VAL A 498 -27.20 -10.92 -16.13
N LEU A 499 -26.05 -10.95 -15.44
CA LEU A 499 -25.96 -10.95 -13.99
C LEU A 499 -26.58 -9.69 -13.38
N GLU A 500 -26.26 -8.51 -13.90
CA GLU A 500 -26.85 -7.25 -13.44
C GLU A 500 -28.38 -7.26 -13.57
N THR A 501 -28.89 -7.80 -14.69
CA THR A 501 -30.33 -7.93 -14.93
C THR A 501 -30.97 -8.92 -13.96
N SER A 502 -30.35 -10.09 -13.75
CA SER A 502 -30.83 -11.10 -12.81
C SER A 502 -30.89 -10.56 -11.38
N ILE A 503 -29.84 -9.86 -10.92
CA ILE A 503 -29.80 -9.24 -9.58
C ILE A 503 -30.92 -8.20 -9.43
N LYS A 504 -31.17 -7.38 -10.47
CA LYS A 504 -32.23 -6.36 -10.46
C LYS A 504 -33.65 -6.94 -10.45
N GLU A 505 -33.88 -8.07 -11.12
CA GLU A 505 -35.22 -8.69 -11.22
C GLU A 505 -35.60 -9.52 -10.00
N ARG A 506 -34.63 -10.04 -9.25
CA ARG A 506 -34.85 -11.02 -8.18
C ARG A 506 -35.69 -10.52 -7.02
N SER A 507 -35.71 -9.21 -6.74
CA SER A 507 -36.27 -8.57 -5.53
C SER A 507 -35.96 -9.37 -4.26
N PHE A 508 -34.84 -9.06 -3.59
CA PHE A 508 -34.16 -9.79 -2.50
C PHE A 508 -34.97 -10.09 -1.21
N ASN A 509 -36.17 -10.66 -1.31
CA ASN A 509 -37.04 -10.99 -0.18
C ASN A 509 -37.36 -12.49 -0.07
N SER A 510 -36.55 -13.36 -0.67
CA SER A 510 -36.75 -14.81 -0.61
C SER A 510 -35.51 -15.49 -0.05
N ASN A 511 -35.65 -16.15 1.09
CA ASN A 511 -34.69 -17.08 1.69
C ASN A 511 -33.72 -17.71 0.67
N LEU A 512 -32.51 -17.17 0.61
CA LEU A 512 -31.50 -17.43 -0.42
C LEU A 512 -30.81 -18.80 -0.34
N GLU A 513 -31.08 -19.59 0.70
CA GLU A 513 -30.73 -21.02 0.70
C GLU A 513 -31.55 -21.85 -0.30
N ALA A 514 -32.68 -21.32 -0.76
CA ALA A 514 -33.46 -21.96 -1.80
C ALA A 514 -32.87 -21.69 -3.19
N GLY A 515 -32.56 -22.76 -3.91
CA GLY A 515 -32.12 -22.73 -5.30
C GLY A 515 -30.61 -22.56 -5.48
N LYS A 516 -29.79 -22.73 -4.43
CA LYS A 516 -28.32 -22.77 -4.53
C LYS A 516 -27.92 -23.89 -5.51
N THR A 517 -27.10 -23.54 -6.50
CA THR A 517 -26.60 -24.50 -7.49
C THR A 517 -25.16 -24.91 -7.16
N LYS A 518 -24.59 -25.83 -7.95
CA LYS A 518 -23.16 -26.18 -7.85
C LYS A 518 -22.24 -25.19 -8.59
N TYR A 519 -22.80 -24.17 -9.24
CA TYR A 519 -22.06 -23.16 -9.99
C TYR A 519 -22.09 -21.80 -9.27
N SER A 520 -20.97 -21.09 -9.33
CA SER A 520 -20.80 -19.72 -8.85
C SER A 520 -20.01 -18.90 -9.88
N ILE A 521 -20.17 -17.58 -9.80
CA ILE A 521 -19.38 -16.64 -10.58
C ILE A 521 -18.34 -16.06 -9.64
N THR A 522 -17.07 -16.34 -9.91
CA THR A 522 -15.95 -15.81 -9.14
C THR A 522 -15.40 -14.58 -9.82
N PHE A 523 -15.28 -13.49 -9.08
CA PHE A 523 -14.62 -12.28 -9.51
C PHE A 523 -13.30 -12.15 -8.78
N ASP A 524 -12.21 -12.35 -9.49
CA ASP A 524 -10.87 -12.03 -9.01
C ASP A 524 -10.58 -10.57 -9.34
N TYR A 525 -10.44 -9.76 -8.29
CA TYR A 525 -10.08 -8.36 -8.44
C TYR A 525 -8.64 -8.14 -7.97
N GLU A 526 -7.94 -7.28 -8.69
CA GLU A 526 -6.66 -6.72 -8.26
C GLU A 526 -6.82 -5.21 -8.18
N HIS A 527 -6.87 -4.67 -6.97
CA HIS A 527 -6.75 -3.23 -6.78
C HIS A 527 -5.32 -2.83 -7.10
N MET A 528 -5.12 -2.40 -8.34
CA MET A 528 -3.88 -1.78 -8.78
C MET A 528 -3.91 -0.31 -8.39
N LYS A 529 -2.94 0.13 -7.58
CA LYS A 529 -2.64 1.56 -7.46
C LYS A 529 -2.34 2.15 -8.85
N SER A 530 -2.38 3.48 -8.97
CA SER A 530 -1.95 4.18 -10.19
C SER A 530 -0.52 3.81 -10.64
N ASN A 531 0.30 3.27 -9.72
CA ASN A 531 1.64 2.76 -9.97
C ASN A 531 1.70 1.27 -10.39
N GLY A 532 0.58 0.56 -10.47
CA GLY A 532 0.48 -0.83 -10.93
C GLY A 532 0.85 -1.89 -9.91
N MET A 533 1.16 -1.51 -8.67
CA MET A 533 1.27 -2.48 -7.59
C MET A 533 -0.13 -2.93 -7.18
N VAL A 534 -0.35 -4.24 -7.18
CA VAL A 534 -1.51 -4.87 -6.55
C VAL A 534 -1.40 -4.60 -5.06
N THR A 535 -2.32 -3.82 -4.53
CA THR A 535 -2.33 -3.47 -3.10
C THR A 535 -3.32 -4.30 -2.32
N GLU A 536 -4.27 -4.87 -3.02
CA GLU A 536 -5.24 -5.82 -2.50
C GLU A 536 -5.64 -6.73 -3.66
N SER A 537 -5.57 -8.03 -3.44
CA SER A 537 -6.11 -9.04 -4.33
C SER A 537 -7.11 -9.86 -3.53
N GLY A 538 -8.30 -10.01 -4.06
CA GLY A 538 -9.35 -10.80 -3.44
C GLY A 538 -10.20 -11.48 -4.50
N SER A 539 -10.96 -12.47 -4.07
CA SER A 539 -11.97 -13.11 -4.88
C SER A 539 -13.30 -13.05 -4.14
N TYR A 540 -14.37 -12.69 -4.84
CA TYR A 540 -15.72 -12.84 -4.30
C TYR A 540 -16.55 -13.76 -5.20
N ASP A 541 -17.31 -14.64 -4.55
CA ASP A 541 -18.16 -15.63 -5.22
C ASP A 541 -19.61 -15.19 -5.19
N VAL A 542 -20.24 -15.15 -6.38
CA VAL A 542 -21.67 -14.88 -6.53
C VAL A 542 -22.36 -16.21 -6.87
N PRO A 543 -23.16 -16.79 -5.96
CA PRO A 543 -23.83 -18.07 -6.23
C PRO A 543 -24.86 -17.92 -7.35
N ILE A 544 -24.86 -18.86 -8.31
CA ILE A 544 -25.90 -18.90 -9.34
C ILE A 544 -27.11 -19.61 -8.76
N SER A 545 -28.29 -18.99 -8.87
CA SER A 545 -29.54 -19.64 -8.49
C SER A 545 -30.22 -20.32 -9.65
N ILE A 546 -30.87 -21.44 -9.41
CA ILE A 546 -31.66 -22.11 -10.44
C ILE A 546 -32.86 -21.30 -10.91
N TYR A 547 -33.35 -20.36 -10.09
CA TYR A 547 -34.45 -19.46 -10.48
C TYR A 547 -34.00 -18.34 -11.42
N ASP A 548 -32.69 -18.11 -11.56
CA ASP A 548 -32.14 -17.10 -12.47
C ASP A 548 -32.13 -17.62 -13.91
N THR A 549 -33.32 -17.78 -14.50
CA THR A 549 -33.52 -18.37 -15.84
C THR A 549 -32.63 -17.78 -16.92
N LYS A 550 -32.34 -16.47 -16.86
CA LYS A 550 -31.42 -15.78 -17.79
C LYS A 550 -29.96 -16.18 -17.61
N LEU A 551 -29.49 -16.36 -16.36
CA LEU A 551 -28.14 -16.86 -16.09
C LEU A 551 -28.01 -18.32 -16.52
N ILE A 552 -29.02 -19.15 -16.25
CA ILE A 552 -29.06 -20.54 -16.72
C ILE A 552 -29.03 -20.60 -18.25
N GLN A 553 -29.82 -19.76 -18.93
CA GLN A 553 -29.79 -19.69 -20.40
C GLN A 553 -28.42 -19.22 -20.93
N PHE A 554 -27.77 -18.28 -20.26
CA PHE A 554 -26.40 -17.87 -20.59
C PHE A 554 -25.41 -19.04 -20.51
N LEU A 555 -25.48 -19.86 -19.46
CA LEU A 555 -24.61 -21.04 -19.31
C LEU A 555 -24.81 -22.06 -20.45
N ILE A 556 -26.04 -22.20 -20.95
CA ILE A 556 -26.36 -23.07 -22.10
C ILE A 556 -25.83 -22.47 -23.41
N ASP A 557 -26.08 -21.18 -23.64
CA ASP A 557 -25.66 -20.48 -24.86
C ASP A 557 -24.15 -20.46 -25.06
N GLU A 558 -23.38 -20.44 -23.97
CA GLU A 558 -21.91 -20.46 -23.98
C GLU A 558 -21.33 -21.88 -23.82
N GLU A 559 -22.17 -22.91 -23.96
CA GLU A 559 -21.79 -24.34 -23.94
C GLU A 559 -21.13 -24.81 -22.62
N ILE A 560 -21.38 -24.09 -21.52
CA ILE A 560 -20.87 -24.43 -20.17
C ILE A 560 -21.70 -25.56 -19.55
N ILE A 561 -23.01 -25.58 -19.84
CA ILE A 561 -23.93 -26.66 -19.47
C ILE A 561 -24.79 -27.05 -20.69
N SER A 562 -25.34 -28.26 -20.71
CA SER A 562 -26.21 -28.70 -21.81
C SER A 562 -27.69 -28.48 -21.50
N GLU A 563 -28.09 -28.70 -20.25
CA GLU A 563 -29.49 -28.60 -19.82
C GLU A 563 -29.61 -27.88 -18.46
N PRO A 564 -30.75 -27.23 -18.14
CA PRO A 564 -30.94 -26.54 -16.86
C PRO A 564 -30.69 -27.42 -15.63
N SER A 565 -30.96 -28.72 -15.69
CA SER A 565 -30.74 -29.62 -14.57
C SER A 565 -29.26 -29.95 -14.28
N ASP A 566 -28.33 -29.54 -15.15
CA ASP A 566 -26.90 -29.77 -14.97
C ASP A 566 -26.31 -28.93 -13.83
N VAL A 567 -26.95 -27.81 -13.47
CA VAL A 567 -26.50 -26.94 -12.36
C VAL A 567 -26.83 -27.52 -10.97
N LEU A 568 -27.64 -28.58 -10.90
CA LEU A 568 -28.05 -29.16 -9.62
C LEU A 568 -26.89 -29.84 -8.90
N LYS A 569 -26.81 -29.67 -7.57
CA LYS A 569 -25.87 -30.41 -6.72
C LYS A 569 -26.11 -31.92 -6.78
N ASP A 570 -25.06 -32.70 -6.55
CA ASP A 570 -25.16 -34.16 -6.43
C ASP A 570 -25.71 -34.57 -5.06
N GLY A 571 -26.55 -35.61 -5.02
CA GLY A 571 -27.25 -35.98 -3.79
C GLY A 571 -28.59 -36.68 -4.05
N ASN A 572 -29.17 -37.21 -2.97
CA ASN A 572 -30.50 -37.85 -3.00
C ASN A 572 -31.59 -36.76 -3.01
N VAL A 573 -32.66 -36.96 -3.78
CA VAL A 573 -33.75 -35.98 -3.88
C VAL A 573 -34.97 -36.45 -3.07
N TYR A 574 -35.52 -35.56 -2.24
CA TYR A 574 -36.71 -35.83 -1.43
C TYR A 574 -37.79 -34.77 -1.68
N GLU A 575 -39.03 -35.19 -1.88
CA GLU A 575 -40.20 -34.30 -1.84
C GLU A 575 -40.67 -34.12 -0.40
N LEU A 576 -40.89 -32.88 0.01
CA LEU A 576 -41.47 -32.57 1.32
C LEU A 576 -43.01 -32.51 1.25
N PRO A 577 -43.71 -32.86 2.34
CA PRO A 577 -45.16 -32.66 2.43
C PRO A 577 -45.57 -31.19 2.21
N ARG A 578 -46.72 -30.95 1.57
CA ARG A 578 -47.22 -29.59 1.25
C ARG A 578 -47.44 -28.65 2.44
N LYS A 579 -47.53 -29.17 3.68
CA LYS A 579 -47.72 -28.37 4.91
C LYS A 579 -46.41 -28.08 5.65
N THR A 580 -45.27 -28.43 5.07
CA THR A 580 -43.97 -28.32 5.71
C THR A 580 -43.48 -26.87 5.69
N SER A 581 -43.15 -26.31 6.86
CA SER A 581 -42.55 -24.97 6.95
C SER A 581 -41.09 -25.02 6.51
N PHE A 582 -40.70 -24.16 5.56
CA PHE A 582 -39.33 -24.02 5.10
C PHE A 582 -38.36 -23.72 6.25
N GLU A 583 -38.71 -22.76 7.12
CA GLU A 583 -37.90 -22.38 8.30
C GLU A 583 -37.66 -23.54 9.26
N HIS A 584 -38.62 -24.46 9.35
CA HIS A 584 -38.47 -25.63 10.20
C HIS A 584 -37.49 -26.64 9.60
N VAL A 585 -37.55 -26.90 8.29
CA VAL A 585 -36.72 -27.93 7.64
C VAL A 585 -35.31 -27.47 7.35
N ARG A 586 -35.10 -26.17 7.14
CA ARG A 586 -33.77 -25.56 7.00
C ARG A 586 -32.84 -25.91 8.17
N ASN A 587 -33.37 -25.95 9.40
CA ASN A 587 -32.60 -26.12 10.63
C ASN A 587 -32.46 -27.58 11.11
N ILE A 588 -32.97 -28.56 10.37
CA ILE A 588 -32.88 -29.98 10.74
C ILE A 588 -31.53 -30.53 10.24
N GLU A 589 -30.86 -31.40 11.00
CA GLU A 589 -29.57 -32.00 10.59
C GLU A 589 -29.73 -33.06 9.51
N THR A 590 -30.73 -33.96 9.60
CA THR A 590 -30.96 -35.01 8.59
C THR A 590 -32.37 -34.98 8.01
N ILE A 591 -32.50 -35.12 6.68
CA ILE A 591 -33.82 -35.06 6.01
C ILE A 591 -34.74 -36.24 6.40
N ASN A 592 -34.15 -37.33 6.90
CA ASN A 592 -34.85 -38.53 7.38
C ASN A 592 -35.75 -38.25 8.61
N GLU A 593 -35.53 -37.15 9.32
CA GLU A 593 -36.36 -36.74 10.46
C GLU A 593 -37.68 -36.08 10.05
N VAL A 594 -37.83 -35.70 8.78
CA VAL A 594 -39.04 -35.06 8.27
C VAL A 594 -40.11 -36.12 7.96
N LYS A 595 -41.10 -36.24 8.84
CA LYS A 595 -42.23 -37.18 8.68
C LYS A 595 -42.96 -36.93 7.35
N GLY A 596 -42.96 -37.92 6.48
CA GLY A 596 -43.66 -37.89 5.19
C GLY A 596 -42.81 -37.38 4.01
N ALA A 597 -41.52 -37.13 4.19
CA ALA A 597 -40.61 -36.87 3.08
C ALA A 597 -40.49 -38.13 2.20
N LYS A 598 -40.67 -37.98 0.88
CA LYS A 598 -40.64 -39.09 -0.07
C LYS A 598 -39.41 -38.97 -0.96
N LYS A 599 -38.56 -39.99 -0.98
CA LYS A 599 -37.45 -40.08 -1.95
C LYS A 599 -38.00 -40.19 -3.37
N ILE A 600 -37.49 -39.37 -4.28
CA ILE A 600 -37.88 -39.39 -5.70
C ILE A 600 -36.69 -39.83 -6.55
N ASP A 601 -36.99 -40.41 -7.71
CA ASP A 601 -35.98 -40.70 -8.72
C ASP A 601 -35.35 -39.40 -9.26
N ARG A 602 -34.02 -39.36 -9.30
CA ARG A 602 -33.28 -38.16 -9.73
C ARG A 602 -33.52 -37.85 -11.21
N LYS A 603 -33.76 -38.85 -12.08
CA LYS A 603 -34.05 -38.59 -13.51
C LYS A 603 -35.42 -37.94 -13.67
N GLU A 604 -36.41 -38.38 -12.90
CA GLU A 604 -37.74 -37.74 -12.86
C GLU A 604 -37.63 -36.28 -12.41
N PHE A 605 -36.88 -36.01 -11.34
CA PHE A 605 -36.65 -34.64 -10.87
C PHE A 605 -35.92 -33.76 -11.90
N LYS A 606 -34.87 -34.27 -12.55
CA LYS A 606 -34.17 -33.56 -13.64
C LYS A 606 -35.11 -33.21 -14.79
N ARG A 607 -36.03 -34.12 -15.17
CA ARG A 607 -37.04 -33.83 -16.21
C ARG A 607 -37.97 -32.69 -15.82
N MET A 608 -38.38 -32.61 -14.55
CA MET A 608 -39.22 -31.50 -14.07
C MET A 608 -38.49 -30.16 -14.14
N VAL A 609 -37.20 -30.13 -13.78
CA VAL A 609 -36.34 -28.95 -13.86
C VAL A 609 -36.11 -28.52 -15.31
N ASN A 610 -35.79 -29.46 -16.20
CA ASN A 610 -35.60 -29.20 -17.63
C ASN A 610 -36.90 -28.70 -18.32
N ALA A 611 -38.07 -29.12 -17.82
CA ALA A 611 -39.36 -28.62 -18.26
C ALA A 611 -39.71 -27.21 -17.71
N GLN A 612 -38.77 -26.54 -17.03
CA GLN A 612 -38.92 -25.20 -16.44
C GLN A 612 -40.12 -25.07 -15.49
N GLN A 613 -40.44 -26.12 -14.73
CA GLN A 613 -41.51 -26.09 -13.73
C GLN A 613 -41.10 -25.43 -12.40
N ILE A 614 -39.83 -25.02 -12.29
CA ILE A 614 -39.26 -24.33 -11.12
C ILE A 614 -39.90 -22.96 -10.91
N ASP A 615 -40.25 -22.65 -9.67
CA ASP A 615 -40.83 -21.36 -9.29
C ASP A 615 -40.52 -21.11 -7.81
N SER A 616 -39.92 -19.97 -7.49
CA SER A 616 -39.60 -19.59 -6.10
C SER A 616 -40.85 -19.44 -5.22
N LYS A 617 -42.04 -19.33 -5.81
CA LYS A 617 -43.35 -19.31 -5.14
C LYS A 617 -44.11 -20.63 -5.25
N GLY A 618 -43.45 -21.69 -5.73
CA GLY A 618 -44.02 -23.02 -5.88
C GLY A 618 -44.49 -23.63 -4.55
N GLN A 619 -45.54 -24.45 -4.60
CA GLN A 619 -46.12 -25.08 -3.39
C GLN A 619 -45.45 -26.42 -3.03
N ARG A 620 -44.65 -26.98 -3.93
CA ARG A 620 -43.92 -28.25 -3.71
C ARG A 620 -42.47 -27.95 -3.44
N ILE A 621 -41.95 -28.48 -2.33
CA ILE A 621 -40.55 -28.28 -1.90
C ILE A 621 -39.80 -29.59 -2.11
N PHE A 622 -38.70 -29.51 -2.82
CA PHE A 622 -37.76 -30.61 -3.06
C PHE A 622 -36.46 -30.28 -2.35
N VAL A 623 -35.83 -31.28 -1.75
CA VAL A 623 -34.53 -31.15 -1.08
C VAL A 623 -33.55 -32.09 -1.74
N ILE A 624 -32.41 -31.53 -2.15
CA ILE A 624 -31.22 -32.30 -2.52
C ILE A 624 -30.39 -32.46 -1.26
N ASP A 625 -30.31 -33.69 -0.78
CA ASP A 625 -29.55 -34.09 0.39
C ASP A 625 -28.09 -34.37 -0.01
N SER A 626 -27.26 -33.35 0.20
CA SER A 626 -25.81 -33.28 0.08
C SER A 626 -25.23 -32.73 1.39
N PRO A 627 -23.89 -32.76 1.63
CA PRO A 627 -23.30 -32.21 2.87
C PRO A 627 -23.81 -30.81 3.23
N GLU A 628 -24.11 -29.96 2.25
CA GLU A 628 -25.00 -28.80 2.38
C GLU A 628 -26.35 -29.07 1.69
N LYS A 629 -27.48 -28.83 2.37
CA LYS A 629 -28.82 -29.05 1.78
C LYS A 629 -29.17 -27.96 0.78
N SER A 630 -29.75 -28.35 -0.36
CA SER A 630 -30.27 -27.40 -1.37
C SER A 630 -31.78 -27.58 -1.54
N PHE A 631 -32.53 -26.50 -1.36
CA PHE A 631 -34.00 -26.50 -1.43
C PHE A 631 -34.50 -25.95 -2.77
N ILE A 632 -35.39 -26.66 -3.46
CA ILE A 632 -35.93 -26.27 -4.77
C ILE A 632 -37.45 -26.29 -4.75
N PHE A 633 -38.07 -25.20 -5.17
CA PHE A 633 -39.52 -25.02 -5.25
C PHE A 633 -39.99 -25.24 -6.69
N ILE A 634 -41.07 -26.00 -6.84
CA ILE A 634 -41.71 -26.32 -8.13
C ILE A 634 -43.22 -26.07 -8.00
N LYS A 635 -43.85 -25.69 -9.12
CA LYS A 635 -45.30 -25.48 -9.22
C LYS A 635 -46.14 -26.70 -8.89
#